data_AF-A0A7C0Z1F7-F1
#
_entry.id   AF-A0A7C0Z1F7-F1
#
_cell.length_a   1.000
_cell.length_b   1.000
_cell.length_c   1.000
_cell.angle_alpha   90.00
_cell.angle_beta   90.00
_cell.angle_gamma   90.00
#
_symmetry.space_group_name_H-M   'P 1'
#
loop_
_entity.id
_entity.type
_entity.pdbx_description
1 polymer ?
#
loop_
_entity_poly.entity_id
_entity_poly.type
_entity_poly.pdbx_seq_one_letter_code
_entity_poly.pdbx_strand_id
1 'polypeptide(L)'
;MSIFFLSSGLFLGWSLGANDASNVFGTAVGSRMLKFRTAAIWCSIFIVLGAAVSGAGPSRTLGKLGSVNAIAGAFTVALAAAISVYLMTSARYPVSTSQAIVGAIIGWNLFSGSLTNYDSLTKIVMSWVVCPILAAGIAIILYKLVAWFIMRFKIHMFTLDTLTRYGLILVGAFGSYSLGANNIANVMGVFVSVSPFPDISIYGLFTLTSVQLLYLIGAMAIAFGVLTYSKRVMMTIGRGIMDLSPIAAFVVVLAHSIVLFLFASQRLESWLISWGLPPIPLVPVSSSQAIVGAIIGVGLLKGGRSIHWQMLGGIASSWIITPVIAAIISFISLFFMQNVFQQQTYRPVKYMLTPAAIEHIREAGESTKAIEELQGKMFPNAISFKKALSKRIKLPHKTLELIVTSAEICKMKITEDKIAQINTGWITLEQKDVLKKLIGRCFVHKWMLDEALAKESPHWRPKENDRSYNNDLKNKLSYLYDLFQEMN
;
A
#
# COMPACT_ATOMS: atom_id res chain seq x y z
N MET A 1 -0.63 -10.65 23.56
CA MET A 1 -0.34 -9.22 23.25
C MET A 1 -0.45 -8.91 21.75
N SER A 2 0.20 -9.66 20.86
CA SER A 2 0.32 -9.33 19.43
C SER A 2 -1.01 -9.26 18.65
N ILE A 3 -1.99 -10.11 18.97
CA ILE A 3 -3.31 -10.12 18.32
C ILE A 3 -4.08 -8.82 18.61
N PHE A 4 -3.92 -8.26 19.81
CA PHE A 4 -4.55 -6.99 20.18
C PHE A 4 -4.05 -5.84 19.28
N PHE A 5 -2.75 -5.75 19.03
CA PHE A 5 -2.22 -4.70 18.16
C PHE A 5 -2.59 -4.87 16.68
N LEU A 6 -2.91 -6.08 16.23
CA LEU A 6 -3.45 -6.30 14.88
C LEU A 6 -4.93 -5.95 14.79
N SER A 7 -5.65 -5.85 15.91
CA SER A 7 -7.10 -5.64 15.92
C SER A 7 -7.55 -4.38 15.20
N SER A 8 -6.76 -3.29 15.22
CA SER A 8 -7.11 -2.08 14.47
C SER A 8 -6.98 -2.27 12.96
N GLY A 9 -5.97 -3.02 12.51
CA GLY A 9 -5.86 -3.45 11.12
C GLY A 9 -7.02 -4.36 10.71
N LEU A 10 -7.38 -5.33 11.56
CA LEU A 10 -8.53 -6.20 11.31
C LEU A 10 -9.86 -5.43 11.28
N PHE A 11 -10.04 -4.47 12.17
CA PHE A 11 -11.21 -3.60 12.20
C PHE A 11 -11.28 -2.71 10.95
N LEU A 12 -10.16 -2.15 10.52
CA LEU A 12 -10.05 -1.42 9.26
C LEU A 12 -10.40 -2.31 8.06
N GLY A 13 -9.90 -3.55 8.04
CA GLY A 13 -10.21 -4.54 7.02
C GLY A 13 -11.69 -4.89 6.98
N TRP A 14 -12.29 -5.19 8.13
CA TRP A 14 -13.73 -5.43 8.26
C TRP A 14 -14.57 -4.25 7.77
N SER A 15 -14.24 -3.04 8.21
CA SER A 15 -14.93 -1.81 7.78
C SER A 15 -14.79 -1.59 6.27
N LEU A 16 -13.60 -1.85 5.71
CA LEU A 16 -13.35 -1.76 4.28
C LEU A 16 -14.17 -2.79 3.50
N GLY A 17 -14.26 -4.04 3.97
CA GLY A 17 -15.09 -5.07 3.34
C GLY A 17 -16.58 -4.76 3.39
N ALA A 18 -17.04 -4.16 4.49
CA ALA A 18 -18.42 -3.69 4.62
C ALA A 18 -18.75 -2.56 3.64
N ASN A 19 -17.81 -1.65 3.38
CA ASN A 19 -18.03 -0.44 2.60
C ASN A 19 -17.68 -0.58 1.11
N ASP A 20 -16.54 -1.18 0.75
CA ASP A 20 -16.05 -1.16 -0.64
C ASP A 20 -16.65 -2.27 -1.50
N ALA A 21 -17.25 -3.30 -0.90
CA ALA A 21 -17.88 -4.39 -1.66
C ALA A 21 -19.02 -3.90 -2.57
N SER A 22 -19.67 -2.81 -2.19
CA SER A 22 -20.68 -2.15 -3.03
C SER A 22 -20.12 -1.45 -4.25
N ASN A 23 -18.83 -1.10 -4.28
CA ASN A 23 -18.21 -0.57 -5.49
C ASN A 23 -18.14 -1.65 -6.59
N VAL A 24 -18.08 -2.92 -6.19
CA VAL A 24 -18.02 -4.04 -7.14
C VAL A 24 -19.41 -4.59 -7.44
N PHE A 25 -20.20 -4.90 -6.40
CA PHE A 25 -21.48 -5.60 -6.55
C PHE A 25 -22.72 -4.75 -6.22
N GLY A 26 -22.56 -3.53 -5.74
CA GLY A 26 -23.69 -2.70 -5.26
C GLY A 26 -24.71 -2.42 -6.35
N THR A 27 -24.27 -2.10 -7.55
CA THR A 27 -25.16 -1.87 -8.71
C THR A 27 -25.88 -3.14 -9.14
N ALA A 28 -25.20 -4.29 -9.17
CA ALA A 28 -25.78 -5.58 -9.54
C ALA A 28 -26.80 -6.10 -8.51
N VAL A 29 -26.54 -5.88 -7.22
CA VAL A 29 -27.45 -6.26 -6.13
C VAL A 29 -28.62 -5.28 -6.03
N GLY A 30 -28.36 -3.99 -6.10
CA GLY A 30 -29.39 -2.93 -6.05
C GLY A 30 -30.39 -2.98 -7.20
N SER A 31 -29.93 -3.34 -8.40
CA SER A 31 -30.78 -3.57 -9.59
C SER A 31 -31.50 -4.93 -9.60
N ARG A 32 -31.32 -5.75 -8.55
CA ARG A 32 -31.86 -7.12 -8.44
C ARG A 32 -31.40 -8.07 -9.56
N MET A 33 -30.29 -7.76 -10.23
CA MET A 33 -29.69 -8.67 -11.20
C MET A 33 -29.01 -9.84 -10.54
N LEU A 34 -28.41 -9.61 -9.36
CA LEU A 34 -27.77 -10.63 -8.55
C LEU A 34 -28.35 -10.64 -7.13
N LYS A 35 -28.47 -11.83 -6.56
CA LYS A 35 -28.81 -12.00 -5.14
C LYS A 35 -27.60 -11.59 -4.29
N PHE A 36 -27.86 -10.90 -3.18
CA PHE A 36 -26.82 -10.51 -2.22
C PHE A 36 -25.91 -11.68 -1.80
N ARG A 37 -26.48 -12.85 -1.48
CA ARG A 37 -25.69 -14.02 -1.04
C ARG A 37 -24.66 -14.44 -2.08
N THR A 38 -25.04 -14.47 -3.35
CA THR A 38 -24.15 -14.81 -4.46
C THR A 38 -23.03 -13.76 -4.58
N ALA A 39 -23.40 -12.48 -4.61
CA ALA A 39 -22.43 -11.39 -4.66
C ALA A 39 -21.43 -11.43 -3.50
N ALA A 40 -21.90 -11.64 -2.27
CA ALA A 40 -21.05 -11.69 -1.08
C ALA A 40 -20.05 -12.86 -1.11
N ILE A 41 -20.49 -14.07 -1.50
CA ILE A 41 -19.61 -15.25 -1.58
C ILE A 41 -18.51 -15.05 -2.63
N TRP A 42 -18.90 -14.66 -3.85
CA TRP A 42 -17.94 -14.40 -4.94
C TRP A 42 -16.98 -13.28 -4.55
N CYS A 43 -17.48 -12.23 -3.92
CA CYS A 43 -16.66 -11.11 -3.47
C CYS A 43 -15.61 -11.56 -2.44
N SER A 44 -16.03 -12.29 -1.40
CA SER A 44 -15.13 -12.76 -0.34
C SER A 44 -14.03 -13.69 -0.87
N ILE A 45 -14.36 -14.65 -1.74
CA ILE A 45 -13.37 -15.59 -2.31
C ILE A 45 -12.31 -14.82 -3.10
N PHE A 46 -12.73 -13.96 -4.02
CA PHE A 46 -11.80 -13.27 -4.92
C PHE A 46 -11.00 -12.16 -4.21
N ILE A 47 -11.56 -11.50 -3.18
CA ILE A 47 -10.80 -10.59 -2.32
C ILE A 47 -9.62 -11.32 -1.66
N VAL A 48 -9.88 -12.50 -1.07
CA VAL A 48 -8.82 -13.29 -0.42
C VAL A 48 -7.75 -13.70 -1.41
N LEU A 49 -8.15 -14.17 -2.61
CA LEU A 49 -7.21 -14.51 -3.67
C LEU A 49 -6.38 -13.30 -4.13
N GLY A 50 -7.02 -12.14 -4.35
CA GLY A 50 -6.35 -10.92 -4.79
C GLY A 50 -5.34 -10.40 -3.78
N ALA A 51 -5.73 -10.36 -2.51
CA ALA A 51 -4.88 -9.92 -1.40
C ALA A 51 -3.65 -10.84 -1.23
N ALA A 52 -3.86 -12.16 -1.25
CA ALA A 52 -2.78 -13.13 -1.09
C ALA A 52 -1.79 -13.13 -2.28
N VAL A 53 -2.30 -13.00 -3.51
CA VAL A 53 -1.48 -13.16 -4.73
C VAL A 53 -0.82 -11.86 -5.18
N SER A 54 -1.50 -10.71 -5.06
CA SER A 54 -1.04 -9.44 -5.65
C SER A 54 -0.98 -8.27 -4.65
N GLY A 55 -1.15 -8.52 -3.36
CA GLY A 55 -1.17 -7.50 -2.31
C GLY A 55 0.17 -6.81 -2.00
N ALA A 56 1.29 -7.45 -2.38
CA ALA A 56 2.62 -7.03 -1.94
C ALA A 56 3.08 -5.71 -2.56
N GLY A 57 2.67 -5.40 -3.80
CA GLY A 57 3.12 -4.21 -4.52
C GLY A 57 2.75 -2.91 -3.81
N PRO A 58 1.44 -2.57 -3.73
CA PRO A 58 0.96 -1.37 -3.04
C PRO A 58 1.42 -1.25 -1.59
N SER A 59 1.52 -2.39 -0.88
CA SER A 59 1.95 -2.43 0.52
C SER A 59 3.37 -1.91 0.72
N ARG A 60 4.29 -2.21 -0.20
CA ARG A 60 5.68 -1.73 -0.12
C ARG A 60 5.76 -0.21 -0.28
N THR A 61 4.98 0.37 -1.18
CA THR A 61 4.97 1.82 -1.37
C THR A 61 4.38 2.53 -0.15
N LEU A 62 3.34 1.95 0.46
CA LEU A 62 2.78 2.47 1.70
C LEU A 62 3.77 2.36 2.87
N GLY A 63 4.50 1.24 2.99
CA GLY A 63 5.54 1.08 4.01
C GLY A 63 6.74 2.02 3.84
N LYS A 64 7.07 2.42 2.60
CA LYS A 64 8.11 3.43 2.33
C LYS A 64 7.66 4.85 2.65
N LEU A 65 6.35 5.13 2.60
CA LEU A 65 5.82 6.46 2.89
C LEU A 65 6.11 6.88 4.35
N GLY A 66 5.93 5.94 5.27
CA GLY A 66 6.34 6.08 6.66
C GLY A 66 6.82 4.73 7.17
N SER A 67 8.09 4.66 7.53
CA SER A 67 8.75 3.47 8.07
C SER A 67 8.29 3.19 9.49
N VAL A 68 6.99 2.93 9.68
CA VAL A 68 6.38 2.65 10.98
C VAL A 68 7.09 1.43 11.58
N ASN A 69 7.86 1.68 12.64
CA ASN A 69 8.85 0.74 13.16
C ASN A 69 8.51 0.20 14.57
N ALA A 70 7.30 0.48 15.06
CA ALA A 70 6.78 -0.11 16.29
C ALA A 70 5.34 -0.58 16.13
N ILE A 71 5.02 -1.72 16.73
CA ILE A 71 3.71 -2.37 16.59
C ILE A 71 2.57 -1.54 17.20
N ALA A 72 2.81 -0.85 18.31
CA ALA A 72 1.83 0.08 18.89
C ALA A 72 1.60 1.30 17.98
N GLY A 73 2.64 1.78 17.30
CA GLY A 73 2.52 2.83 16.29
C GLY A 73 1.66 2.39 15.11
N ALA A 74 1.91 1.19 14.57
CA ALA A 74 1.12 0.60 13.49
C ALA A 74 -0.35 0.43 13.90
N PHE A 75 -0.59 -0.05 15.13
CA PHE A 75 -1.94 -0.14 15.70
C PHE A 75 -2.64 1.22 15.70
N THR A 76 -2.00 2.26 16.24
CA THR A 76 -2.58 3.60 16.35
C THR A 76 -2.82 4.25 14.99
N VAL A 77 -1.91 4.06 14.02
CA VAL A 77 -2.07 4.57 12.65
C VAL A 77 -3.27 3.91 11.95
N ALA A 78 -3.37 2.59 12.01
CA ALA A 78 -4.51 1.87 11.42
C ALA A 78 -5.83 2.24 12.12
N LEU A 79 -5.82 2.40 13.44
CA LEU A 79 -6.98 2.80 14.22
C LEU A 79 -7.42 4.23 13.87
N ALA A 80 -6.49 5.17 13.77
CA ALA A 80 -6.77 6.54 13.39
C ALA A 80 -7.38 6.61 11.98
N ALA A 81 -6.87 5.84 11.02
CA ALA A 81 -7.46 5.72 9.70
C ALA A 81 -8.90 5.17 9.77
N ALA A 82 -9.12 4.09 10.53
CA ALA A 82 -10.44 3.48 10.69
C ALA A 82 -11.47 4.43 11.33
N ILE A 83 -11.08 5.14 12.40
CA ILE A 83 -11.92 6.14 13.06
C ILE A 83 -12.24 7.28 12.10
N SER A 84 -11.26 7.77 11.33
CA SER A 84 -11.48 8.84 10.34
C SER A 84 -12.50 8.42 9.28
N VAL A 85 -12.35 7.21 8.73
CA VAL A 85 -13.31 6.65 7.76
C VAL A 85 -14.69 6.52 8.39
N TYR A 86 -14.78 6.01 9.62
CA TYR A 86 -16.04 5.85 10.33
C TYR A 86 -16.75 7.20 10.58
N LEU A 87 -16.03 8.21 11.08
CA LEU A 87 -16.58 9.54 11.37
C LEU A 87 -17.12 10.19 10.09
N MET A 88 -16.34 10.14 9.02
CA MET A 88 -16.73 10.74 7.75
C MET A 88 -17.89 9.99 7.09
N THR A 89 -17.90 8.66 7.17
CA THR A 89 -19.02 7.83 6.67
C THR A 89 -20.29 8.09 7.47
N SER A 90 -20.19 8.26 8.80
CA SER A 90 -21.31 8.61 9.67
C SER A 90 -21.86 10.01 9.36
N ALA A 91 -20.99 10.94 8.97
CA ALA A 91 -21.35 12.25 8.44
C ALA A 91 -21.88 12.23 6.99
N ARG A 92 -22.10 11.03 6.41
CA ARG A 92 -22.63 10.79 5.05
C ARG A 92 -21.72 11.29 3.92
N TYR A 93 -20.43 11.49 4.17
CA TYR A 93 -19.46 11.76 3.11
C TYR A 93 -18.88 10.42 2.61
N PRO A 94 -18.85 10.17 1.28
CA PRO A 94 -18.14 9.03 0.73
C PRO A 94 -16.64 9.26 0.87
N VAL A 95 -15.92 8.26 1.37
CA VAL A 95 -14.54 8.41 1.85
C VAL A 95 -13.62 7.41 1.19
N SER A 96 -12.34 7.77 1.10
CA SER A 96 -11.28 6.90 0.61
C SER A 96 -10.43 6.38 1.77
N THR A 97 -10.50 5.08 2.02
CA THR A 97 -9.65 4.43 3.03
C THR A 97 -8.16 4.58 2.70
N SER A 98 -7.78 4.52 1.41
CA SER A 98 -6.39 4.74 0.96
C SER A 98 -5.88 6.13 1.34
N GLN A 99 -6.74 7.16 1.30
CA GLN A 99 -6.35 8.52 1.73
C GLN A 99 -6.27 8.63 3.25
N ALA A 100 -7.19 7.99 3.97
CA ALA A 100 -7.18 7.99 5.43
C ALA A 100 -5.89 7.36 5.99
N ILE A 101 -5.46 6.21 5.46
CA ILE A 101 -4.23 5.55 5.93
C ILE A 101 -2.97 6.37 5.60
N VAL A 102 -2.91 6.98 4.41
CA VAL A 102 -1.81 7.88 4.01
C VAL A 102 -1.75 9.10 4.93
N GLY A 103 -2.90 9.71 5.24
CA GLY A 103 -3.00 10.79 6.21
C GLY A 103 -2.51 10.38 7.60
N ALA A 104 -2.96 9.22 8.10
CA ALA A 104 -2.53 8.70 9.39
C ALA A 104 -1.01 8.43 9.45
N ILE A 105 -0.42 7.89 8.37
CA ILE A 105 1.04 7.69 8.27
C ILE A 105 1.78 9.04 8.33
N ILE A 106 1.27 10.07 7.64
CA ILE A 106 1.85 11.43 7.74
C ILE A 106 1.78 11.94 9.19
N GLY A 107 0.66 11.71 9.89
CA GLY A 107 0.53 12.01 11.32
C GLY A 107 1.60 11.31 12.17
N TRP A 108 1.89 10.03 11.89
CA TRP A 108 2.96 9.29 12.55
C TRP A 108 4.37 9.81 12.22
N ASN A 109 4.63 10.20 10.97
CA ASN A 109 5.92 10.81 10.59
C ASN A 109 6.16 12.12 11.36
N LEU A 110 5.13 12.96 11.49
CA LEU A 110 5.18 14.20 12.26
C LEU A 110 5.44 13.93 13.75
N PHE A 111 4.77 12.92 14.33
CA PHE A 111 4.94 12.55 15.73
C PHE A 111 6.32 11.95 16.04
N SER A 112 6.79 11.02 15.21
CA SER A 112 8.06 10.29 15.41
C SER A 112 9.31 11.08 15.02
N GLY A 113 9.16 12.20 14.31
CA GLY A 113 10.29 12.93 13.73
C GLY A 113 10.92 12.24 12.52
N SER A 114 10.16 11.35 11.86
CA SER A 114 10.57 10.63 10.66
C SER A 114 10.36 11.48 9.41
N LEU A 115 11.19 11.28 8.38
CA LEU A 115 11.00 11.97 7.10
C LEU A 115 9.96 11.23 6.26
N THR A 116 8.99 11.97 5.74
CA THR A 116 8.08 11.46 4.71
C THR A 116 8.84 11.27 3.40
N ASN A 117 8.75 10.08 2.82
CA ASN A 117 9.33 9.83 1.50
C ASN A 117 8.52 10.57 0.41
N TYR A 118 9.08 11.67 -0.10
CA TYR A 118 8.38 12.52 -1.07
C TYR A 118 8.12 11.81 -2.40
N ASP A 119 9.02 10.95 -2.88
CA ASP A 119 8.80 10.18 -4.11
C ASP A 119 7.56 9.29 -3.99
N SER A 120 7.43 8.58 -2.86
CA SER A 120 6.27 7.74 -2.57
C SER A 120 5.01 8.58 -2.39
N LEU A 121 5.08 9.69 -1.66
CA LEU A 121 3.96 10.60 -1.46
C LEU A 121 3.47 11.19 -2.79
N THR A 122 4.38 11.67 -3.65
CA THR A 122 4.04 12.24 -4.95
C THR A 122 3.38 11.20 -5.85
N LYS A 123 3.89 9.96 -5.90
CA LYS A 123 3.25 8.86 -6.64
C LYS A 123 1.83 8.58 -6.14
N ILE A 124 1.63 8.57 -4.82
CA ILE A 124 0.32 8.36 -4.19
C ILE A 124 -0.64 9.52 -4.53
N VAL A 125 -0.23 10.77 -4.31
CA VAL A 125 -1.08 11.95 -4.57
C VAL A 125 -1.41 12.09 -6.05
N MET A 126 -0.44 11.86 -6.95
CA MET A 126 -0.69 11.83 -8.39
C MET A 126 -1.71 10.75 -8.76
N SER A 127 -1.63 9.57 -8.13
CA SER A 127 -2.59 8.50 -8.38
C SER A 127 -4.01 8.89 -7.99
N TRP A 128 -4.21 9.73 -6.96
CA TRP A 128 -5.55 10.18 -6.56
C TRP A 128 -6.23 11.06 -7.62
N VAL A 129 -5.44 11.77 -8.43
CA VAL A 129 -5.93 12.61 -9.53
C VAL A 129 -6.06 11.77 -10.81
N VAL A 130 -5.04 10.98 -11.14
CA VAL A 130 -4.99 10.17 -12.37
C VAL A 130 -6.02 9.05 -12.36
N CYS A 131 -6.25 8.41 -11.21
CA CYS A 131 -7.15 7.27 -11.07
C CYS A 131 -8.59 7.52 -11.57
N PRO A 132 -9.33 8.55 -11.08
CA PRO A 132 -10.69 8.81 -11.57
C PRO A 132 -10.72 9.19 -13.05
N ILE A 133 -9.72 9.93 -13.55
CA ILE A 133 -9.63 10.33 -14.96
C ILE A 133 -9.41 9.11 -15.86
N LEU A 134 -8.48 8.24 -15.48
CA LEU A 134 -8.18 7.00 -16.18
C LEU A 134 -9.40 6.06 -16.19
N ALA A 135 -10.10 5.95 -15.05
CA ALA A 135 -11.32 5.16 -14.95
C ALA A 135 -12.43 5.70 -15.85
N ALA A 136 -12.59 7.03 -15.92
CA ALA A 136 -13.53 7.68 -16.84
C ALA A 136 -13.21 7.36 -18.31
N GLY A 137 -11.94 7.49 -18.70
CA GLY A 137 -11.49 7.20 -20.07
C GLY A 137 -11.71 5.74 -20.46
N ILE A 138 -11.31 4.81 -19.60
CA ILE A 138 -11.52 3.37 -19.82
C ILE A 138 -13.02 3.07 -19.90
N ALA A 139 -13.84 3.64 -19.02
CA ALA A 139 -15.29 3.43 -19.04
C ALA A 139 -15.94 3.93 -20.33
N ILE A 140 -15.51 5.10 -20.86
CA ILE A 140 -16.00 5.62 -22.15
C ILE A 140 -15.67 4.66 -23.29
N ILE A 141 -14.42 4.17 -23.34
CA ILE A 141 -13.97 3.23 -24.39
C ILE A 141 -14.75 1.93 -24.30
N LEU A 142 -14.82 1.32 -23.12
CA LEU A 142 -15.54 0.08 -22.89
C LEU A 142 -17.03 0.21 -23.19
N TYR A 143 -17.66 1.34 -22.82
CA TYR A 143 -19.07 1.56 -23.12
C TYR A 143 -19.32 1.60 -24.62
N LYS A 144 -18.50 2.33 -25.38
CA LYS A 144 -18.59 2.38 -26.84
C LYS A 144 -18.41 1.00 -27.46
N LEU A 145 -17.43 0.22 -26.99
CA LEU A 145 -17.17 -1.15 -27.48
C LEU A 145 -18.35 -2.09 -27.19
N VAL A 146 -18.88 -2.07 -25.97
CA VAL A 146 -20.03 -2.91 -25.59
C VAL A 146 -21.28 -2.50 -26.36
N ALA A 147 -21.55 -1.20 -26.50
CA ALA A 147 -22.68 -0.70 -27.29
C ALA A 147 -22.55 -1.09 -28.76
N TRP A 148 -21.36 -0.92 -29.35
CA TRP A 148 -21.07 -1.36 -30.72
C TRP A 148 -21.30 -2.85 -30.91
N PHE A 149 -20.82 -3.69 -29.98
CA PHE A 149 -21.00 -5.13 -30.03
C PHE A 149 -22.49 -5.52 -29.99
N ILE A 150 -23.26 -4.95 -29.04
CA ILE A 150 -24.69 -5.23 -28.90
C ILE A 150 -25.45 -4.83 -30.18
N MET A 151 -25.14 -3.67 -30.75
CA MET A 151 -25.77 -3.19 -31.99
C MET A 151 -25.37 -4.02 -33.22
N ARG A 152 -24.10 -4.43 -33.31
CA ARG A 152 -23.57 -5.21 -34.45
C ARG A 152 -24.18 -6.60 -34.53
N PHE A 153 -24.35 -7.27 -33.40
CA PHE A 153 -24.86 -8.63 -33.31
C PHE A 153 -26.38 -8.68 -33.07
N LYS A 154 -27.06 -7.53 -32.95
CA LYS A 154 -28.52 -7.41 -32.76
C LYS A 154 -29.05 -8.38 -31.69
N ILE A 155 -28.38 -8.40 -30.53
CA ILE A 155 -28.67 -9.37 -29.47
C ILE A 155 -30.09 -9.15 -28.95
N HIS A 156 -30.88 -10.22 -28.90
CA HIS A 156 -32.24 -10.16 -28.36
C HIS A 156 -32.25 -9.77 -26.88
N MET A 157 -33.27 -9.01 -26.45
CA MET A 157 -33.32 -8.41 -25.10
C MET A 157 -33.17 -9.42 -23.96
N PHE A 158 -33.84 -10.58 -24.02
CA PHE A 158 -33.73 -11.63 -22.99
C PHE A 158 -32.33 -12.25 -22.92
N THR A 159 -31.70 -12.52 -24.07
CA THR A 159 -30.32 -13.02 -24.14
C THR A 159 -29.35 -11.97 -23.59
N LEU A 160 -29.57 -10.70 -23.88
CA LEU A 160 -28.77 -9.60 -23.35
C LEU A 160 -28.89 -9.49 -21.83
N ASP A 161 -30.09 -9.65 -21.25
CA ASP A 161 -30.28 -9.66 -19.80
C ASP A 161 -29.49 -10.83 -19.16
N THR A 162 -29.61 -12.03 -19.72
CA THR A 162 -28.89 -13.22 -19.24
C THR A 162 -27.37 -13.05 -19.34
N LEU A 163 -26.87 -12.57 -20.48
CA LEU A 163 -25.45 -12.31 -20.69
C LEU A 163 -24.93 -11.25 -19.72
N THR A 164 -25.72 -10.20 -19.47
CA THR A 164 -25.34 -9.13 -18.53
C THR A 164 -25.28 -9.66 -17.10
N ARG A 165 -26.18 -10.56 -16.69
CA ARG A 165 -26.12 -11.21 -15.36
C ARG A 165 -24.84 -12.04 -15.19
N TYR A 166 -24.51 -12.88 -16.18
CA TYR A 166 -23.26 -13.65 -16.14
C TYR A 166 -22.03 -12.74 -16.18
N GLY A 167 -22.06 -11.70 -17.03
CA GLY A 167 -21.03 -10.69 -17.13
C GLY A 167 -20.78 -9.97 -15.80
N LEU A 168 -21.83 -9.61 -15.06
CA LEU A 168 -21.71 -8.97 -13.75
C LEU A 168 -21.10 -9.89 -12.69
N ILE A 169 -21.30 -11.21 -12.76
CA ILE A 169 -20.62 -12.16 -11.88
C ILE A 169 -19.12 -12.21 -12.23
N LEU A 170 -18.78 -12.33 -13.52
CA LEU A 170 -17.40 -12.42 -13.98
C LEU A 170 -16.60 -11.15 -13.68
N VAL A 171 -17.17 -10.00 -14.05
CA VAL A 171 -16.57 -8.70 -13.77
C VAL A 171 -16.55 -8.40 -12.28
N GLY A 172 -17.57 -8.85 -11.54
CA GLY A 172 -17.58 -8.76 -10.09
C GLY A 172 -16.47 -9.59 -9.43
N ALA A 173 -16.23 -10.82 -9.91
CA ALA A 173 -15.12 -11.66 -9.43
C ALA A 173 -13.76 -11.00 -9.72
N PHE A 174 -13.56 -10.49 -10.95
CA PHE A 174 -12.35 -9.74 -11.29
C PHE A 174 -12.20 -8.47 -10.45
N GLY A 175 -13.29 -7.71 -10.26
CA GLY A 175 -13.29 -6.51 -9.44
C GLY A 175 -12.96 -6.78 -7.97
N SER A 176 -13.50 -7.86 -7.41
CA SER A 176 -13.18 -8.30 -6.05
C SER A 176 -11.72 -8.74 -5.91
N TYR A 177 -11.16 -9.41 -6.92
CA TYR A 177 -9.72 -9.71 -6.96
C TYR A 177 -8.88 -8.44 -6.95
N SER A 178 -9.17 -7.50 -7.85
CA SER A 178 -8.44 -6.24 -7.94
C SER A 178 -8.60 -5.40 -6.66
N LEU A 179 -9.79 -5.42 -6.06
CA LEU A 179 -10.07 -4.78 -4.79
C LEU A 179 -9.22 -5.38 -3.66
N GLY A 180 -9.15 -6.70 -3.55
CA GLY A 180 -8.31 -7.38 -2.55
C GLY A 180 -6.83 -7.05 -2.72
N ALA A 181 -6.32 -7.11 -3.96
CA ALA A 181 -4.92 -6.80 -4.29
C ALA A 181 -4.55 -5.35 -3.95
N ASN A 182 -5.44 -4.40 -4.21
CA ASN A 182 -5.21 -2.98 -3.91
C ASN A 182 -5.36 -2.67 -2.42
N ASN A 183 -6.41 -3.18 -1.77
CA ASN A 183 -6.82 -2.72 -0.46
C ASN A 183 -6.08 -3.39 0.70
N ILE A 184 -5.47 -4.57 0.50
CA ILE A 184 -4.72 -5.21 1.59
C ILE A 184 -3.57 -4.35 2.09
N ALA A 185 -3.00 -3.51 1.22
CA ALA A 185 -2.01 -2.52 1.60
C ALA A 185 -2.54 -1.51 2.62
N ASN A 186 -3.78 -1.04 2.46
CA ASN A 186 -4.38 -0.11 3.41
C ASN A 186 -4.63 -0.75 4.77
N VAL A 187 -4.94 -2.05 4.78
CA VAL A 187 -5.32 -2.80 5.98
C VAL A 187 -4.07 -3.25 6.75
N MET A 188 -3.09 -3.82 6.05
CA MET A 188 -1.94 -4.51 6.65
C MET A 188 -0.59 -3.89 6.31
N GLY A 189 -0.51 -2.92 5.39
CA GLY A 189 0.75 -2.34 4.93
C GLY A 189 1.60 -1.74 6.05
N VAL A 190 0.97 -1.04 7.01
CA VAL A 190 1.66 -0.44 8.16
C VAL A 190 2.18 -1.46 9.18
N PHE A 191 1.72 -2.70 9.11
CA PHE A 191 2.16 -3.80 9.97
C PHE A 191 3.27 -4.65 9.35
N VAL A 192 3.57 -4.49 8.06
CA VAL A 192 4.54 -5.33 7.34
C VAL A 192 5.92 -5.31 7.99
N SER A 193 6.44 -4.13 8.34
CA SER A 193 7.78 -3.97 8.94
C SER A 193 7.84 -4.31 10.44
N VAL A 194 6.69 -4.55 11.06
CA VAL A 194 6.57 -4.84 12.50
C VAL A 194 5.74 -6.10 12.75
N SER A 195 5.69 -6.98 11.75
CA SER A 195 4.85 -8.17 11.78
C SER A 195 5.25 -9.06 12.96
N PRO A 196 4.30 -9.47 13.81
CA PRO A 196 4.60 -10.28 14.98
C PRO A 196 4.74 -11.77 14.68
N PHE A 197 4.53 -12.19 13.43
CA PHE A 197 4.48 -13.60 13.05
C PHE A 197 5.85 -14.12 12.59
N PRO A 198 6.27 -15.32 13.01
CA PRO A 198 7.37 -16.02 12.38
C PRO A 198 6.95 -16.58 11.01
N ASP A 199 7.94 -16.88 10.16
CA ASP A 199 7.71 -17.64 8.94
C ASP A 199 7.34 -19.09 9.28
N ILE A 200 6.38 -19.65 8.55
CA ILE A 200 5.87 -21.02 8.79
C ILE A 200 6.31 -21.91 7.63
N SER A 201 7.12 -22.92 7.92
CA SER A 201 7.41 -24.00 6.97
C SER A 201 6.52 -25.20 7.25
N ILE A 202 5.75 -25.64 6.25
CA ILE A 202 4.90 -26.82 6.32
C ILE A 202 5.69 -27.98 5.69
N TYR A 203 6.26 -28.83 6.54
CA TYR A 203 6.96 -30.07 6.17
C TYR A 203 7.98 -29.93 5.02
N GLY A 204 8.63 -28.76 4.88
CA GLY A 204 9.62 -28.49 3.83
C GLY A 204 9.07 -28.31 2.40
N LEU A 205 7.75 -28.46 2.19
CA LEU A 205 7.12 -28.36 0.87
C LEU A 205 6.62 -26.94 0.56
N PHE A 206 6.13 -26.22 1.57
CA PHE A 206 5.62 -24.85 1.43
C PHE A 206 6.13 -23.96 2.56
N THR A 207 6.61 -22.77 2.22
CA THR A 207 6.98 -21.73 3.19
C THR A 207 6.02 -20.56 3.07
N LEU A 208 5.22 -20.31 4.11
CA LEU A 208 4.40 -19.11 4.24
C LEU A 208 5.20 -18.06 4.98
N THR A 209 5.40 -16.91 4.32
CA THR A 209 6.10 -15.79 4.96
C THR A 209 5.19 -15.07 5.95
N SER A 210 5.79 -14.41 6.92
CA SER A 210 5.12 -13.55 7.91
C SER A 210 4.19 -12.54 7.24
N VAL A 211 4.64 -11.94 6.13
CA VAL A 211 3.86 -10.97 5.34
C VAL A 211 2.68 -11.63 4.62
N GLN A 212 2.84 -12.83 4.08
CA GLN A 212 1.74 -13.57 3.45
C GLN A 212 0.67 -13.96 4.46
N LEU A 213 1.08 -14.40 5.67
CA LEU A 213 0.15 -14.70 6.75
C LEU A 213 -0.62 -13.44 7.18
N LEU A 214 0.09 -12.32 7.33
CA LEU A 214 -0.52 -11.03 7.63
C LEU A 214 -1.55 -10.62 6.58
N TYR A 215 -1.24 -10.78 5.29
CA TYR A 215 -2.18 -10.52 4.19
C TYR A 215 -3.38 -11.45 4.22
N LEU A 216 -3.19 -12.74 4.52
CA LEU A 216 -4.28 -13.71 4.62
C LEU A 216 -5.26 -13.32 5.74
N ILE A 217 -4.74 -13.03 6.95
CA ILE A 217 -5.58 -12.65 8.09
C ILE A 217 -6.32 -11.33 7.80
N GLY A 218 -5.63 -10.35 7.21
CA GLY A 218 -6.26 -9.10 6.78
C GLY A 218 -7.35 -9.30 5.73
N ALA A 219 -7.11 -10.17 4.75
CA ALA A 219 -8.08 -10.48 3.71
C ALA A 219 -9.30 -11.23 4.27
N MET A 220 -9.10 -12.11 5.25
CA MET A 220 -10.20 -12.75 5.98
C MET A 220 -11.04 -11.74 6.75
N ALA A 221 -10.43 -10.70 7.35
CA ALA A 221 -11.17 -9.62 7.98
C ALA A 221 -12.01 -8.82 6.98
N ILE A 222 -11.45 -8.50 5.79
CA ILE A 222 -12.20 -7.87 4.70
C ILE A 222 -13.38 -8.77 4.28
N ALA A 223 -13.12 -10.04 3.98
CA ALA A 223 -14.14 -11.01 3.58
C ALA A 223 -15.24 -11.16 4.65
N PHE A 224 -14.89 -11.13 5.93
CA PHE A 224 -15.84 -11.16 7.04
C PHE A 224 -16.72 -9.90 7.03
N GLY A 225 -16.14 -8.72 6.82
CA GLY A 225 -16.89 -7.46 6.66
C GLY A 225 -17.90 -7.48 5.52
N VAL A 226 -17.51 -8.06 4.38
CA VAL A 226 -18.40 -8.30 3.24
C VAL A 226 -19.61 -9.14 3.68
N LEU A 227 -19.37 -10.27 4.33
CA LEU A 227 -20.42 -11.22 4.71
C LEU A 227 -21.37 -10.64 5.77
N THR A 228 -20.87 -9.85 6.72
CA THR A 228 -21.66 -9.37 7.86
C THR A 228 -22.41 -8.07 7.62
N TYR A 229 -21.78 -7.06 7.00
CA TYR A 229 -22.28 -5.68 7.06
C TYR A 229 -22.51 -5.03 5.69
N SER A 230 -22.02 -5.63 4.60
CA SER A 230 -22.12 -5.02 3.26
C SER A 230 -23.53 -5.00 2.66
N LYS A 231 -24.47 -5.81 3.18
CA LYS A 231 -25.83 -5.93 2.61
C LYS A 231 -26.55 -4.59 2.54
N ARG A 232 -26.52 -3.81 3.62
CA ARG A 232 -27.21 -2.50 3.67
C ARG A 232 -26.57 -1.53 2.66
N VAL A 233 -25.24 -1.49 2.64
CA VAL A 233 -24.44 -0.58 1.81
C VAL A 233 -24.60 -0.88 0.32
N MET A 234 -24.57 -2.16 -0.07
CA MET A 234 -24.83 -2.60 -1.45
C MET A 234 -26.24 -2.22 -1.93
N MET A 235 -27.25 -2.32 -1.06
CA MET A 235 -28.63 -1.97 -1.41
C MET A 235 -28.84 -0.45 -1.55
N THR A 236 -27.96 0.38 -0.99
CA THR A 236 -28.09 1.85 -1.01
C THR A 236 -27.29 2.55 -2.12
N ILE A 237 -26.22 1.94 -2.64
CA ILE A 237 -25.30 2.60 -3.59
C ILE A 237 -25.83 2.70 -5.03
N GLY A 238 -26.95 2.06 -5.35
CA GLY A 238 -27.58 2.13 -6.67
C GLY A 238 -28.33 3.43 -7.01
N ARG A 239 -28.40 4.43 -6.13
CA ARG A 239 -29.28 5.62 -6.31
C ARG A 239 -28.63 7.00 -6.05
N GLY A 240 -27.31 7.10 -5.94
CA GLY A 240 -26.65 8.34 -5.50
C GLY A 240 -26.17 9.26 -6.63
N ILE A 241 -25.24 8.77 -7.45
CA ILE A 241 -24.48 9.62 -8.38
C ILE A 241 -25.21 9.77 -9.72
N MET A 242 -25.69 8.66 -10.27
CA MET A 242 -26.39 8.55 -11.55
C MET A 242 -27.15 7.22 -11.58
N ASP A 243 -28.35 7.20 -12.18
CA ASP A 243 -29.06 5.95 -12.44
C ASP A 243 -28.37 5.17 -13.57
N LEU A 244 -27.85 3.98 -13.25
CA LEU A 244 -27.11 3.15 -14.19
C LEU A 244 -27.98 2.01 -14.71
N SER A 245 -28.01 1.84 -16.04
CA SER A 245 -28.52 0.61 -16.64
C SER A 245 -27.61 -0.57 -16.30
N PRO A 246 -28.10 -1.82 -16.29
CA PRO A 246 -27.31 -3.04 -16.17
C PRO A 246 -25.99 -3.07 -16.94
N ILE A 247 -26.04 -2.65 -18.21
CA ILE A 247 -24.89 -2.63 -19.12
C ILE A 247 -23.91 -1.52 -18.71
N ALA A 248 -24.42 -0.34 -18.33
CA ALA A 248 -23.57 0.74 -17.82
C ALA A 248 -22.90 0.33 -16.51
N ALA A 249 -23.62 -0.35 -15.62
CA ALA A 249 -23.07 -0.89 -14.38
C ALA A 249 -21.96 -1.92 -14.66
N PHE A 250 -22.17 -2.84 -15.59
CA PHE A 250 -21.14 -3.79 -16.05
C PHE A 250 -19.87 -3.06 -16.51
N VAL A 251 -20.02 -2.03 -17.36
CA VAL A 251 -18.90 -1.24 -17.87
C VAL A 251 -18.19 -0.47 -16.76
N VAL A 252 -18.94 0.18 -15.87
CA VAL A 252 -18.39 0.95 -14.75
C VAL A 252 -17.56 0.06 -13.84
N VAL A 253 -18.10 -1.10 -13.44
CA VAL A 253 -17.38 -2.04 -12.57
C VAL A 253 -16.16 -2.60 -13.30
N LEU A 254 -16.24 -2.92 -14.59
CA LEU A 254 -15.09 -3.40 -15.36
C LEU A 254 -13.99 -2.35 -15.46
N ALA A 255 -14.32 -1.11 -15.80
CA ALA A 255 -13.36 -0.01 -15.87
C ALA A 255 -12.67 0.24 -14.53
N HIS A 256 -13.47 0.30 -13.46
CA HIS A 256 -13.00 0.40 -12.08
C HIS A 256 -12.03 -0.73 -11.73
N SER A 257 -12.40 -1.98 -12.04
CA SER A 257 -11.61 -3.18 -11.75
C SER A 257 -10.29 -3.22 -12.51
N ILE A 258 -10.28 -2.77 -13.77
CA ILE A 258 -9.07 -2.63 -14.57
C ILE A 258 -8.13 -1.61 -13.91
N VAL A 259 -8.63 -0.42 -13.56
CA VAL A 259 -7.79 0.60 -12.92
C VAL A 259 -7.17 0.09 -11.61
N LEU A 260 -7.95 -0.53 -10.73
CA LEU A 260 -7.40 -1.13 -9.50
C LEU A 260 -6.32 -2.17 -9.80
N PHE A 261 -6.55 -3.02 -10.79
CA PHE A 261 -5.57 -4.04 -11.20
C PHE A 261 -4.27 -3.41 -11.73
N LEU A 262 -4.36 -2.35 -12.54
CA LEU A 262 -3.21 -1.66 -13.12
C LEU A 262 -2.25 -1.16 -12.05
N PHE A 263 -2.76 -0.56 -10.97
CA PHE A 263 -1.96 0.00 -9.88
C PHE A 263 -1.54 -1.03 -8.82
N ALA A 264 -2.10 -2.24 -8.83
CA ALA A 264 -1.74 -3.30 -7.87
C ALA A 264 -0.82 -4.39 -8.45
N SER A 265 -0.87 -4.63 -9.76
CA SER A 265 -0.25 -5.81 -10.38
C SER A 265 1.26 -5.65 -10.62
N GLN A 266 2.06 -6.32 -9.78
CA GLN A 266 3.52 -6.43 -9.95
C GLN A 266 3.92 -7.13 -11.25
N ARG A 267 3.13 -8.13 -11.66
CA ARG A 267 3.37 -8.88 -12.91
C ARG A 267 3.19 -7.98 -14.12
N LEU A 268 2.14 -7.14 -14.11
CA LEU A 268 1.91 -6.20 -15.20
C LEU A 268 2.98 -5.11 -15.24
N GLU A 269 3.37 -4.55 -14.08
CA GLU A 269 4.49 -3.60 -14.02
C GLU A 269 5.75 -4.21 -14.63
N SER A 270 6.09 -5.45 -14.25
CA SER A 270 7.27 -6.16 -14.76
C SER A 270 7.17 -6.44 -16.26
N TRP A 271 5.98 -6.81 -16.74
CA TRP A 271 5.72 -7.03 -18.15
C TRP A 271 5.88 -5.73 -18.97
N LEU A 272 5.31 -4.61 -18.53
CA LEU A 272 5.48 -3.32 -19.20
C LEU A 272 6.95 -2.91 -19.33
N ILE A 273 7.72 -3.10 -18.26
CA ILE A 273 9.16 -2.80 -18.26
C ILE A 273 9.92 -3.69 -19.25
N SER A 274 9.59 -4.98 -19.32
CA SER A 274 10.24 -5.90 -20.26
C SER A 274 10.00 -5.51 -21.73
N TRP A 275 8.93 -4.76 -22.01
CA TRP A 275 8.61 -4.20 -23.32
C TRP A 275 9.12 -2.76 -23.51
N GLY A 276 9.89 -2.22 -22.56
CA GLY A 276 10.39 -0.85 -22.61
C GLY A 276 9.33 0.23 -22.40
N LEU A 277 8.13 -0.13 -21.94
CA LEU A 277 7.03 0.80 -21.68
C LEU A 277 7.16 1.43 -20.28
N PRO A 278 6.63 2.67 -20.08
CA PRO A 278 6.62 3.30 -18.77
C PRO A 278 5.89 2.45 -17.72
N PRO A 279 6.49 2.17 -16.55
CA PRO A 279 5.87 1.36 -15.52
C PRO A 279 4.73 2.12 -14.83
N ILE A 280 3.65 1.40 -14.51
CA ILE A 280 2.58 1.92 -13.65
C ILE A 280 3.03 1.77 -12.19
N PRO A 281 2.99 2.84 -11.38
CA PRO A 281 3.44 2.76 -10.00
C PRO A 281 2.54 1.82 -9.18
N LEU A 282 3.17 0.97 -8.38
CA LEU A 282 2.48 0.09 -7.45
C LEU A 282 2.03 0.86 -6.21
N VAL A 283 0.90 1.55 -6.28
CA VAL A 283 0.36 2.39 -5.20
C VAL A 283 -1.06 1.99 -4.87
N PRO A 284 -1.46 2.06 -3.58
CA PRO A 284 -2.85 1.83 -3.22
C PRO A 284 -3.69 3.00 -3.72
N VAL A 285 -4.50 2.76 -4.73
CA VAL A 285 -5.44 3.76 -5.26
C VAL A 285 -6.77 3.70 -4.54
N SER A 286 -7.59 4.75 -4.67
CA SER A 286 -8.92 4.77 -4.06
C SER A 286 -9.93 4.05 -4.93
N SER A 287 -10.55 3.00 -4.39
CA SER A 287 -11.65 2.28 -5.03
C SER A 287 -12.84 3.22 -5.33
N SER A 288 -13.22 4.02 -4.33
CA SER A 288 -14.29 5.01 -4.44
C SER A 288 -14.02 6.08 -5.51
N GLN A 289 -12.77 6.56 -5.67
CA GLN A 289 -12.45 7.51 -6.74
C GLN A 289 -12.53 6.87 -8.13
N ALA A 290 -12.00 5.64 -8.28
CA ALA A 290 -12.04 4.92 -9.55
C ALA A 290 -13.49 4.70 -10.01
N ILE A 291 -14.39 4.26 -9.12
CA ILE A 291 -15.79 4.04 -9.51
C ILE A 291 -16.51 5.34 -9.83
N VAL A 292 -16.30 6.41 -9.04
CA VAL A 292 -16.86 7.73 -9.31
C VAL A 292 -16.39 8.25 -10.67
N GLY A 293 -15.10 8.11 -10.99
CA GLY A 293 -14.54 8.46 -12.29
C GLY A 293 -15.19 7.68 -13.43
N ALA A 294 -15.32 6.35 -13.30
CA ALA A 294 -15.99 5.53 -14.30
C ALA A 294 -17.46 5.92 -14.52
N ILE A 295 -18.20 6.24 -13.45
CA ILE A 295 -19.59 6.73 -13.54
C ILE A 295 -19.65 8.07 -14.27
N ILE A 296 -18.77 9.02 -13.93
CA ILE A 296 -18.67 10.31 -14.62
C ILE A 296 -18.37 10.10 -16.11
N GLY A 297 -17.44 9.21 -16.45
CA GLY A 297 -17.11 8.90 -17.86
C GLY A 297 -18.32 8.41 -18.66
N VAL A 298 -19.07 7.43 -18.14
CA VAL A 298 -20.29 6.94 -18.79
C VAL A 298 -21.38 8.03 -18.81
N GLY A 299 -21.50 8.83 -17.75
CA GLY A 299 -22.47 9.92 -17.66
C GLY A 299 -22.21 11.03 -18.68
N LEU A 300 -20.96 11.45 -18.85
CA LEU A 300 -20.55 12.43 -19.87
C LEU A 300 -20.82 11.91 -21.28
N LEU A 301 -20.53 10.63 -21.53
CA LEU A 301 -20.82 10.01 -22.82
C LEU A 301 -22.33 10.00 -23.15
N LYS A 302 -23.19 9.95 -22.13
CA LYS A 302 -24.65 10.02 -22.24
C LYS A 302 -25.22 11.46 -22.21
N GLY A 303 -24.37 12.48 -22.31
CA GLY A 303 -24.78 13.88 -22.38
C GLY A 303 -24.86 14.61 -21.03
N GLY A 304 -24.37 14.02 -19.93
CA GLY A 304 -24.07 14.69 -18.66
C GLY A 304 -25.27 15.16 -17.80
N ARG A 305 -26.48 15.20 -18.35
CA ARG A 305 -27.68 15.74 -17.67
C ARG A 305 -28.13 14.95 -16.44
N SER A 306 -27.82 13.66 -16.38
CA SER A 306 -28.21 12.77 -15.27
C SER A 306 -27.17 12.72 -14.14
N ILE A 307 -26.16 13.60 -14.16
CA ILE A 307 -25.10 13.65 -13.14
C ILE A 307 -25.48 14.66 -12.05
N HIS A 308 -25.48 14.22 -10.80
CA HIS A 308 -25.72 15.09 -9.63
C HIS A 308 -24.44 15.84 -9.22
N TRP A 309 -24.16 16.98 -9.85
CA TRP A 309 -22.93 17.76 -9.65
C TRP A 309 -22.67 18.23 -8.21
N GLN A 310 -23.73 18.57 -7.46
CA GLN A 310 -23.60 18.96 -6.05
C GLN A 310 -23.06 17.81 -5.19
N MET A 311 -23.57 16.59 -5.44
CA MET A 311 -23.08 15.40 -4.75
C MET A 311 -21.61 15.18 -5.09
N LEU A 312 -21.23 15.24 -6.39
CA LEU A 312 -19.84 15.11 -6.82
C LEU A 312 -18.91 16.14 -6.16
N GLY A 313 -19.34 17.39 -6.01
CA GLY A 313 -18.57 18.40 -5.28
C GLY A 313 -18.32 18.02 -3.82
N GLY A 314 -19.32 17.46 -3.13
CA GLY A 314 -19.18 16.92 -1.77
C GLY A 314 -18.27 15.69 -1.69
N ILE A 315 -18.25 14.84 -2.72
CA ILE A 315 -17.30 13.73 -2.83
C ILE A 315 -15.87 14.26 -3.00
N ALA A 316 -15.68 15.24 -3.89
CA ALA A 316 -14.36 15.79 -4.17
C ALA A 316 -13.77 16.51 -2.94
N SER A 317 -14.59 17.24 -2.17
CA SER A 317 -14.13 17.89 -0.94
C SER A 317 -13.74 16.88 0.15
N SER A 318 -14.47 15.76 0.27
CA SER A 318 -14.14 14.71 1.25
C SER A 318 -12.76 14.09 0.98
N TRP A 319 -12.33 14.01 -0.28
CA TRP A 319 -11.02 13.47 -0.66
C TRP A 319 -9.85 14.34 -0.16
N ILE A 320 -10.06 15.63 0.02
CA ILE A 320 -9.07 16.56 0.57
C ILE A 320 -9.11 16.53 2.11
N ILE A 321 -10.33 16.49 2.68
CA ILE A 321 -10.54 16.59 4.12
C ILE A 321 -10.11 15.30 4.85
N THR A 322 -10.42 14.12 4.29
CA THR A 322 -10.14 12.82 4.91
C THR A 322 -8.68 12.62 5.36
N PRO A 323 -7.66 12.81 4.49
CA PRO A 323 -6.27 12.59 4.90
C PRO A 323 -5.83 13.58 5.99
N VAL A 324 -6.37 14.81 5.99
CA VAL A 324 -6.06 15.81 7.01
C VAL A 324 -6.61 15.41 8.38
N ILE A 325 -7.88 14.99 8.43
CA ILE A 325 -8.50 14.49 9.67
C ILE A 325 -7.73 13.28 10.19
N ALA A 326 -7.37 12.33 9.31
CA ALA A 326 -6.64 11.14 9.71
C ALA A 326 -5.24 11.44 10.24
N ALA A 327 -4.53 12.43 9.66
CA ALA A 327 -3.25 12.90 10.16
C ALA A 327 -3.38 13.48 11.58
N ILE A 328 -4.38 14.32 11.81
CA ILE A 328 -4.64 14.95 13.12
C ILE A 328 -4.99 13.90 14.17
N ILE A 329 -5.94 13.00 13.85
CA ILE A 329 -6.36 11.93 14.77
C ILE A 329 -5.17 11.02 15.10
N SER A 330 -4.36 10.66 14.09
CA SER A 330 -3.18 9.82 14.32
C SER A 330 -2.16 10.51 15.21
N PHE A 331 -1.82 11.77 14.92
CA PHE A 331 -0.86 12.54 15.71
C PHE A 331 -1.29 12.62 17.18
N ILE A 332 -2.53 13.01 17.46
CA ILE A 332 -3.07 13.12 18.83
C ILE A 332 -3.11 11.74 19.52
N SER A 333 -3.56 10.71 18.81
CA SER A 333 -3.70 9.36 19.37
C SER A 333 -2.33 8.74 19.70
N LEU A 334 -1.28 9.09 18.96
CA LEU A 334 0.09 8.65 19.25
C LEU A 334 0.63 9.28 20.55
N PHE A 335 0.32 10.56 20.83
CA PHE A 335 0.64 11.16 22.13
C PHE A 335 -0.03 10.41 23.27
N PHE A 336 -1.31 10.07 23.14
CA PHE A 336 -2.03 9.35 24.17
C PHE A 336 -1.45 7.93 24.37
N MET A 337 -1.17 7.24 23.26
CA MET A 337 -0.61 5.89 23.29
C MET A 337 0.80 5.85 23.93
N GLN A 338 1.63 6.85 23.64
CA GLN A 338 2.97 6.95 24.19
C GLN A 338 2.99 7.39 25.67
N ASN A 339 2.19 8.39 26.04
CA ASN A 339 2.30 9.03 27.36
C ASN A 339 1.34 8.46 28.40
N VAL A 340 0.12 8.07 28.00
CA VAL A 340 -0.91 7.58 28.92
C VAL A 340 -0.85 6.06 29.03
N PHE A 341 -0.78 5.36 27.90
CA PHE A 341 -0.67 3.89 27.90
C PHE A 341 0.77 3.38 27.98
N GLN A 342 1.75 4.29 28.00
CA GLN A 342 3.19 3.98 28.09
C GLN A 342 3.67 2.94 27.05
N GLN A 343 3.03 2.92 25.88
CA GLN A 343 3.39 2.00 24.80
C GLN A 343 4.47 2.63 23.93
N GLN A 344 5.43 1.82 23.46
CA GLN A 344 6.44 2.27 22.52
C GLN A 344 5.83 2.43 21.11
N THR A 345 5.47 3.66 20.74
CA THR A 345 4.79 3.96 19.46
C THR A 345 5.73 4.17 18.27
N TYR A 346 7.02 4.36 18.54
CA TYR A 346 8.10 4.34 17.56
C TYR A 346 9.42 3.96 18.24
N ARG A 347 10.37 3.46 17.46
CA ARG A 347 11.77 3.26 17.88
C ARG A 347 12.59 4.45 17.39
N PRO A 348 13.25 5.23 18.27
CA PRO A 348 14.06 6.37 17.86
C PRO A 348 15.20 5.94 16.93
N VAL A 349 15.33 6.60 15.78
CA VAL A 349 16.43 6.40 14.82
C VAL A 349 17.35 7.60 14.89
N LYS A 350 18.61 7.36 15.28
CA LYS A 350 19.64 8.39 15.42
C LYS A 350 20.43 8.55 14.13
N TYR A 351 20.94 9.75 13.89
CA TYR A 351 21.72 10.09 12.70
C TYR A 351 23.06 10.67 13.09
N MET A 352 24.13 10.25 12.42
CA MET A 352 25.48 10.76 12.61
C MET A 352 26.30 10.59 11.34
N LEU A 353 26.98 11.65 10.92
CA LEU A 353 27.99 11.59 9.86
C LEU A 353 29.29 11.03 10.44
N THR A 354 29.49 9.72 10.29
CA THR A 354 30.77 9.07 10.60
C THR A 354 31.81 9.38 9.53
N PRO A 355 33.12 9.22 9.79
CA PRO A 355 34.15 9.33 8.76
C PRO A 355 33.85 8.44 7.53
N ALA A 356 33.37 7.22 7.78
CA ALA A 356 33.01 6.29 6.72
C ALA A 356 31.76 6.75 5.93
N ALA A 357 30.75 7.32 6.58
CA ALA A 357 29.59 7.88 5.89
C ALA A 357 29.97 9.06 5.00
N ILE A 358 30.90 9.91 5.43
CA ILE A 358 31.42 11.02 4.60
C ILE A 358 32.16 10.47 3.39
N GLU A 359 33.00 9.45 3.55
CA GLU A 359 33.69 8.83 2.42
C GLU A 359 32.71 8.23 1.42
N HIS A 360 31.71 7.49 1.90
CA HIS A 360 30.68 6.89 1.05
C HIS A 360 29.89 7.95 0.25
N ILE A 361 29.57 9.09 0.87
CA ILE A 361 28.93 10.23 0.17
C ILE A 361 29.87 10.81 -0.90
N ARG A 362 31.17 10.88 -0.62
CA ARG A 362 32.18 11.40 -1.57
C ARG A 362 32.38 10.47 -2.76
N GLU A 363 32.43 9.16 -2.53
CA GLU A 363 32.52 8.13 -3.57
C GLU A 363 31.31 8.14 -4.50
N ALA A 364 30.12 8.51 -3.98
CA ALA A 364 28.93 8.71 -4.78
C ALA A 364 28.95 10.01 -5.63
N GLY A 365 30.04 10.78 -5.60
CA GLY A 365 30.25 11.97 -6.42
C GLY A 365 29.69 13.27 -5.82
N GLU A 366 29.27 13.27 -4.56
CA GLU A 366 28.67 14.43 -3.90
C GLU A 366 29.69 15.21 -3.05
N SER A 367 29.58 16.55 -3.04
CA SER A 367 30.51 17.41 -2.30
C SER A 367 30.27 17.36 -0.79
N THR A 368 31.29 17.00 -0.01
CA THR A 368 31.22 16.83 1.45
C THR A 368 31.65 18.06 2.25
N LYS A 369 32.36 19.01 1.63
CA LYS A 369 32.99 20.15 2.34
C LYS A 369 32.05 20.90 3.29
N ALA A 370 30.80 21.12 2.87
CA ALA A 370 29.84 21.89 3.65
C ALA A 370 29.10 21.07 4.75
N ILE A 371 29.26 19.73 4.77
CA ILE A 371 28.72 18.84 5.81
C ILE A 371 29.79 18.29 6.76
N GLU A 372 31.09 18.45 6.46
CA GLU A 372 32.19 17.98 7.31
C GLU A 372 32.15 18.57 8.73
N GLU A 373 31.68 19.82 8.90
CA GLU A 373 31.47 20.41 10.24
C GLU A 373 30.36 19.73 11.07
N LEU A 374 29.54 18.89 10.45
CA LEU A 374 28.53 18.07 11.11
C LEU A 374 29.06 16.67 11.48
N GLN A 375 30.29 16.33 11.07
CA GLN A 375 30.93 15.06 11.39
C GLN A 375 30.97 14.84 12.90
N GLY A 376 30.63 13.62 13.33
CA GLY A 376 30.62 13.23 14.74
C GLY A 376 29.48 13.83 15.59
N LYS A 377 28.68 14.76 15.06
CA LYS A 377 27.49 15.26 15.77
C LYS A 377 26.36 14.24 15.67
N MET A 378 25.78 13.89 16.82
CA MET A 378 24.61 13.03 16.89
C MET A 378 23.31 13.83 16.82
N PHE A 379 22.40 13.37 15.99
CA PHE A 379 21.07 13.93 15.83
C PHE A 379 20.01 12.92 16.29
N PRO A 380 19.01 13.36 17.09
CA PRO A 380 18.03 12.46 17.69
C PRO A 380 17.03 11.88 16.68
N ASN A 381 16.82 12.55 15.54
CA ASN A 381 15.89 12.11 14.50
C ASN A 381 16.23 12.72 13.13
N ALA A 382 15.58 12.21 12.10
CA ALA A 382 15.82 12.58 10.71
C ALA A 382 15.48 14.05 10.41
N ILE A 383 14.44 14.60 11.03
CA ILE A 383 14.05 16.00 10.85
C ILE A 383 15.11 16.95 11.41
N SER A 384 15.63 16.69 12.61
CA SER A 384 16.68 17.50 13.22
C SER A 384 17.97 17.48 12.40
N PHE A 385 18.32 16.31 11.85
CA PHE A 385 19.46 16.15 10.95
C PHE A 385 19.25 16.91 9.63
N LYS A 386 18.09 16.74 8.98
CA LYS A 386 17.73 17.48 7.76
C LYS A 386 17.76 19.00 7.97
N LYS A 387 17.26 19.49 9.11
CA LYS A 387 17.29 20.92 9.45
C LYS A 387 18.72 21.45 9.63
N ALA A 388 19.62 20.63 10.16
CA ALA A 388 21.04 20.98 10.28
C ALA A 388 21.72 21.03 8.90
N LEU A 389 21.39 20.10 8.01
CA LEU A 389 21.87 20.08 6.62
C LEU A 389 21.35 21.28 5.82
N SER A 390 20.04 21.57 5.88
CA SER A 390 19.41 22.63 5.08
C SER A 390 19.89 24.04 5.43
N LYS A 391 20.41 24.25 6.64
CA LYS A 391 21.03 25.52 7.05
C LYS A 391 22.37 25.78 6.36
N ARG A 392 23.02 24.74 5.86
CA ARG A 392 24.37 24.79 5.29
C ARG A 392 24.37 24.62 3.78
N ILE A 393 23.46 23.80 3.26
CA ILE A 393 23.41 23.48 1.83
C ILE A 393 21.95 23.42 1.35
N LYS A 394 21.68 24.06 0.21
CA LYS A 394 20.49 23.76 -0.61
C LYS A 394 20.84 22.59 -1.53
N LEU A 395 20.50 21.38 -1.09
CA LEU A 395 20.76 20.17 -1.88
C LEU A 395 19.55 19.78 -2.74
N PRO A 396 19.79 19.21 -3.93
CA PRO A 396 18.76 18.45 -4.65
C PRO A 396 18.21 17.32 -3.76
N HIS A 397 16.94 16.96 -3.96
CA HIS A 397 16.28 15.94 -3.14
C HIS A 397 17.05 14.60 -3.11
N LYS A 398 17.58 14.18 -4.26
CA LYS A 398 18.31 12.92 -4.41
C LYS A 398 19.57 12.88 -3.55
N THR A 399 20.35 13.96 -3.55
CA THR A 399 21.56 14.11 -2.74
C THR A 399 21.22 14.13 -1.24
N LEU A 400 20.13 14.82 -0.88
CA LEU A 400 19.67 14.83 0.51
C LEU A 400 19.28 13.43 1.00
N GLU A 401 18.56 12.67 0.19
CA GLU A 401 18.17 11.29 0.52
C GLU A 401 19.39 10.38 0.71
N LEU A 402 20.40 10.50 -0.16
CA LEU A 402 21.67 9.81 -0.01
C LEU A 402 22.35 10.15 1.32
N ILE A 403 22.55 11.44 1.63
CA ILE A 403 23.22 11.85 2.87
C ILE A 403 22.46 11.37 4.11
N VAL A 404 21.13 11.46 4.10
CA VAL A 404 20.28 11.01 5.22
C VAL A 404 20.41 9.50 5.43
N THR A 405 20.31 8.71 4.36
CA THR A 405 20.41 7.24 4.44
C THR A 405 21.83 6.80 4.83
N SER A 406 22.87 7.49 4.36
CA SER A 406 24.26 7.23 4.75
C SER A 406 24.57 7.55 6.21
N ALA A 407 23.86 8.52 6.79
CA ALA A 407 24.04 8.95 8.18
C ALA A 407 23.17 8.19 9.19
N GLU A 408 22.21 7.38 8.74
CA GLU A 408 21.31 6.61 9.62
C GLU A 408 22.12 5.59 10.43
N ILE A 409 22.02 5.65 11.76
CA ILE A 409 22.71 4.72 12.65
C ILE A 409 21.85 3.47 12.84
N CYS A 410 22.35 2.34 12.35
CA CYS A 410 21.79 1.02 12.56
C CYS A 410 22.94 0.08 12.91
N LYS A 411 23.23 -0.05 14.20
CA LYS A 411 24.29 -0.94 14.69
C LYS A 411 23.85 -2.39 14.48
N MET A 412 24.61 -3.12 13.68
CA MET A 412 24.36 -4.51 13.34
C MET A 412 25.59 -5.33 13.69
N LYS A 413 25.38 -6.45 14.38
CA LYS A 413 26.43 -7.41 14.68
C LYS A 413 26.06 -8.76 14.12
N ILE A 414 26.95 -9.31 13.32
CA ILE A 414 26.77 -10.63 12.72
C ILE A 414 27.27 -11.68 13.71
N THR A 415 26.36 -12.53 14.16
CA THR A 415 26.66 -13.63 15.07
C THR A 415 26.17 -14.94 14.48
N GLU A 416 26.81 -16.04 14.88
CA GLU A 416 26.46 -17.38 14.43
C GLU A 416 25.01 -17.75 14.81
N ASP A 417 24.59 -17.43 16.04
CA ASP A 417 23.23 -17.65 16.52
C ASP A 417 22.17 -16.97 15.65
N LYS A 418 22.43 -15.72 15.22
CA LYS A 418 21.50 -14.97 14.38
C LYS A 418 21.45 -15.54 12.96
N ILE A 419 22.58 -16.00 12.42
CA ILE A 419 22.60 -16.69 11.11
C ILE A 419 21.83 -18.01 11.19
N ALA A 420 21.93 -18.75 12.31
CA ALA A 420 21.19 -19.99 12.50
C ALA A 420 19.66 -19.79 12.52
N GLN A 421 19.18 -18.61 12.93
CA GLN A 421 17.76 -18.25 12.88
C GLN A 421 17.22 -18.05 11.46
N ILE A 422 18.09 -17.94 10.45
CA ILE A 422 17.68 -17.84 9.05
C ILE A 422 17.17 -19.22 8.60
N ASN A 423 15.88 -19.49 8.82
CA ASN A 423 15.26 -20.77 8.49
C ASN A 423 14.47 -20.76 7.17
N THR A 424 14.53 -19.66 6.43
CA THR A 424 13.84 -19.53 5.16
C THR A 424 14.69 -20.13 4.04
N GLY A 425 14.11 -21.01 3.21
CA GLY A 425 14.70 -21.39 1.92
C GLY A 425 14.83 -20.21 0.94
N TRP A 426 14.45 -19.01 1.39
CA TRP A 426 14.50 -17.75 0.67
C TRP A 426 15.94 -17.20 0.53
N ILE A 427 16.77 -17.35 1.56
CA ILE A 427 18.21 -17.04 1.50
C ILE A 427 18.96 -18.35 1.22
N THR A 428 19.64 -18.40 0.07
CA THR A 428 20.31 -19.63 -0.41
C THR A 428 21.48 -20.02 0.50
N LEU A 429 21.92 -21.29 0.44
CA LEU A 429 23.08 -21.75 1.19
C LEU A 429 24.34 -20.94 0.86
N GLU A 430 24.59 -20.65 -0.42
CA GLU A 430 25.70 -19.79 -0.86
C GLU A 430 25.61 -18.38 -0.25
N GLN A 431 24.40 -17.81 -0.19
CA GLN A 431 24.18 -16.51 0.45
C GLN A 431 24.43 -16.56 1.97
N LYS A 432 24.09 -17.67 2.63
CA LYS A 432 24.38 -17.88 4.06
C LYS A 432 25.87 -18.09 4.32
N ASP A 433 26.59 -18.76 3.44
CA ASP A 433 28.03 -18.98 3.62
C ASP A 433 28.82 -17.67 3.54
N VAL A 434 28.36 -16.73 2.71
CA VAL A 434 28.88 -15.35 2.72
C VAL A 434 28.66 -14.67 4.07
N LEU A 435 27.48 -14.83 4.68
CA LEU A 435 27.20 -14.27 6.00
C LEU A 435 28.12 -14.85 7.09
N LYS A 436 28.43 -16.15 7.01
CA LYS A 436 29.34 -16.80 7.95
C LYS A 436 30.75 -16.19 7.92
N LYS A 437 31.23 -15.77 6.74
CA LYS A 437 32.54 -15.08 6.62
C LYS A 437 32.59 -13.73 7.32
N LEU A 438 31.43 -13.12 7.59
CA LEU A 438 31.31 -11.82 8.24
C LEU A 438 31.01 -11.94 9.75
N ILE A 439 31.00 -13.14 10.33
CA ILE A 439 30.79 -13.36 11.78
C ILE A 439 31.80 -12.53 12.60
N GLY A 440 31.30 -11.89 13.65
CA GLY A 440 32.10 -11.06 14.55
C GLY A 440 32.29 -9.62 14.07
N ARG A 441 31.96 -9.29 12.81
CA ARG A 441 31.99 -7.91 12.32
C ARG A 441 30.79 -7.10 12.83
N CYS A 442 31.04 -5.83 13.09
CA CYS A 442 30.02 -4.85 13.44
C CYS A 442 29.92 -3.77 12.35
N PHE A 443 28.69 -3.45 11.96
CA PHE A 443 28.38 -2.43 10.97
C PHE A 443 27.55 -1.34 11.63
N VAL A 444 27.92 -0.07 11.44
CA VAL A 444 27.23 1.07 12.05
C VAL A 444 26.09 1.58 11.18
N HIS A 445 26.21 1.41 9.87
CA HIS A 445 25.24 1.86 8.88
C HIS A 445 24.82 0.69 7.98
N LYS A 446 23.57 0.73 7.49
CA LYS A 446 22.99 -0.31 6.62
C LYS A 446 23.82 -0.57 5.36
N TRP A 447 24.23 0.50 4.67
CA TRP A 447 25.01 0.42 3.43
C TRP A 447 26.37 -0.30 3.61
N MET A 448 26.97 -0.26 4.80
CA MET A 448 28.24 -0.96 5.06
C MET A 448 28.07 -2.49 5.00
N LEU A 449 26.92 -2.99 5.47
CA LEU A 449 26.60 -4.41 5.36
C LEU A 449 26.37 -4.79 3.89
N ASP A 450 25.65 -3.95 3.15
CA ASP A 450 25.38 -4.16 1.73
C ASP A 450 26.67 -4.27 0.93
N GLU A 451 27.60 -3.34 1.13
CA GLU A 451 28.91 -3.34 0.47
C GLU A 451 29.76 -4.54 0.87
N ALA A 452 29.77 -4.91 2.15
CA ALA A 452 30.50 -6.09 2.61
C ALA A 452 29.96 -7.38 1.96
N LEU A 453 28.64 -7.53 1.89
CA LEU A 453 27.99 -8.68 1.24
C LEU A 453 28.25 -8.69 -0.28
N ALA A 454 28.08 -7.53 -0.92
CA ALA A 454 28.31 -7.35 -2.35
C ALA A 454 29.78 -7.60 -2.74
N LYS A 455 30.74 -7.30 -1.87
CA LYS A 455 32.16 -7.58 -2.09
C LYS A 455 32.45 -9.08 -2.08
N GLU A 456 31.84 -9.82 -1.15
CA GLU A 456 32.04 -11.26 -0.99
C GLU A 456 31.33 -12.11 -2.04
N SER A 457 30.20 -11.64 -2.59
CA SER A 457 29.46 -12.41 -3.60
C SER A 457 28.63 -11.54 -4.56
N PRO A 458 28.62 -11.87 -5.87
CA PRO A 458 27.76 -11.22 -6.84
C PRO A 458 26.26 -11.44 -6.58
N HIS A 459 25.89 -12.48 -5.81
CA HIS A 459 24.49 -12.74 -5.40
C HIS A 459 23.92 -11.72 -4.41
N TRP A 460 24.75 -10.79 -3.92
CA TRP A 460 24.33 -9.65 -3.11
C TRP A 460 24.45 -8.31 -3.85
N ARG A 461 24.78 -8.33 -5.15
CA ARG A 461 24.83 -7.13 -6.00
C ARG A 461 23.52 -6.94 -6.76
N PRO A 462 23.02 -5.70 -6.89
CA PRO A 462 21.91 -5.43 -7.79
C PRO A 462 22.32 -5.69 -9.24
N LYS A 463 21.36 -6.13 -10.07
CA LYS A 463 21.52 -6.40 -11.50
C LYS A 463 20.82 -5.30 -12.31
N GLU A 464 21.47 -4.72 -13.31
CA GLU A 464 20.96 -3.53 -14.02
C GLU A 464 19.56 -3.72 -14.62
N ASN A 465 19.24 -4.93 -15.11
CA ASN A 465 17.97 -5.21 -15.81
C ASN A 465 17.06 -6.25 -15.13
N ASP A 466 17.28 -6.54 -13.85
CA ASP A 466 16.45 -7.51 -13.12
C ASP A 466 15.81 -6.85 -11.89
N ARG A 467 14.72 -6.12 -12.13
CA ARG A 467 13.99 -5.41 -11.07
C ARG A 467 13.31 -6.36 -10.09
N SER A 468 12.92 -7.56 -10.53
CA SER A 468 12.35 -8.59 -9.66
C SER A 468 13.39 -9.06 -8.65
N TYR A 469 14.57 -9.45 -9.16
CA TYR A 469 15.71 -9.80 -8.33
C TYR A 469 16.15 -8.65 -7.43
N ASN A 470 16.24 -7.42 -7.95
CA ASN A 470 16.65 -6.26 -7.13
C ASN A 470 15.65 -5.94 -6.02
N ASN A 471 14.35 -6.15 -6.28
CA ASN A 471 13.32 -6.00 -5.25
C ASN A 471 13.42 -7.12 -4.22
N ASP A 472 13.68 -8.37 -4.63
CA ASP A 472 13.91 -9.48 -3.74
C ASP A 472 15.15 -9.27 -2.85
N LEU A 473 16.26 -8.86 -3.47
CA LEU A 473 17.51 -8.49 -2.80
C LEU A 473 17.29 -7.42 -1.74
N LYS A 474 16.55 -6.35 -2.05
CA LYS A 474 16.20 -5.31 -1.08
C LYS A 474 15.41 -5.84 0.11
N ASN A 475 14.48 -6.79 -0.12
CA ASN A 475 13.73 -7.39 0.98
C ASN A 475 14.64 -8.28 1.84
N LYS A 476 15.56 -9.04 1.21
CA LYS A 476 16.56 -9.86 1.93
C LYS A 476 17.45 -8.99 2.80
N LEU A 477 18.00 -7.90 2.24
CA LEU A 477 18.82 -6.96 2.99
C LEU A 477 18.04 -6.32 4.15
N SER A 478 16.80 -5.89 3.92
CA SER A 478 15.94 -5.38 4.99
C SER A 478 15.75 -6.38 6.13
N TYR A 479 15.48 -7.64 5.80
CA TYR A 479 15.38 -8.72 6.78
C TYR A 479 16.68 -8.92 7.56
N LEU A 480 17.83 -8.87 6.88
CA LEU A 480 19.14 -8.98 7.54
C LEU A 480 19.42 -7.80 8.47
N TYR A 481 19.02 -6.58 8.11
CA TYR A 481 19.15 -5.42 9.00
C TYR A 481 18.39 -5.67 10.29
N ASP A 482 17.12 -6.07 10.20
CA ASP A 482 16.27 -6.31 11.37
C ASP A 482 16.81 -7.47 12.23
N LEU A 483 17.31 -8.54 11.59
CA LEU A 483 17.89 -9.69 12.26
C LEU A 483 19.19 -9.33 13.00
N PHE A 484 20.11 -8.62 12.34
CA PHE A 484 21.42 -8.30 12.91
C PHE A 484 21.43 -7.05 13.78
N GLN A 485 20.40 -6.22 13.74
CA GLN A 485 20.30 -5.02 14.57
C GLN A 485 20.49 -5.38 16.05
N GLU A 486 21.37 -4.64 16.72
CA GLU A 486 21.50 -4.71 18.17
C GLU A 486 20.33 -3.95 18.81
N MET A 487 19.63 -4.59 19.74
CA MET A 487 18.66 -3.90 20.58
C MET A 487 19.46 -3.04 21.56
N ASN A 488 19.35 -1.71 21.42
CA ASN A 488 19.88 -0.77 22.40
C ASN A 488 19.09 -0.82 23.70
#